data_AF-A0A932HA41-F1
#
_entry.id   AF-A0A932HA41-F1
#
_cell.length_a   1.000
_cell.length_b   1.000
_cell.length_c   1.000
_cell.angle_alpha   90.00
_cell.angle_beta   90.00
_cell.angle_gamma   90.00
#
_symmetry.space_group_name_H-M   'P 1'
#
loop_
_entity.id
_entity.type
_entity.pdbx_description
1 polymer ?
#
loop_
_entity_poly.entity_id
_entity_poly.type
_entity_poly.pdbx_seq_one_letter_code
_entity_poly.pdbx_strand_id
1 'polypeptide(L)'
;DYQLMTLPEIKTPEQLKGGSVAIARFGGAADFVARFVLSKIGLNPLKDVTIVQVGTTPDRLTALEARRVQATVLVPPTTFQARKKGFYLLADVATLGLAYQHQGIATTRRFIRERPDIVRNFVKSYIEAVHRMKTDRQGGIKTLAKYLRLEDKEVLEKTYDNSISDNKLPPKQYPTLEGLKTILDQLAQKDPKAKAAKPQDFVDSRFIEEFDKAGFIDGLYGRRKN
;
A
#
# COMPACT_ATOMS: atom_id res chain seq x y z
N ASP A 1 1.40 -3.07 -2.02
CA ASP A 1 -0.02 -3.44 -2.26
C ASP A 1 -0.48 -3.37 -3.70
N TYR A 2 0.31 -2.76 -4.58
CA TYR A 2 -0.16 -2.56 -5.93
C TYR A 2 -0.23 -3.87 -6.71
N GLN A 3 -1.30 -3.98 -7.49
CA GLN A 3 -1.49 -5.01 -8.47
C GLN A 3 -1.70 -4.33 -9.82
N LEU A 4 -0.94 -4.77 -10.83
CA LEU A 4 -1.10 -4.32 -12.21
C LEU A 4 -2.29 -5.09 -12.80
N MET A 5 -3.40 -4.37 -12.97
CA MET A 5 -4.62 -4.89 -13.56
C MET A 5 -4.71 -4.46 -15.02
N THR A 6 -5.13 -5.36 -15.89
CA THR A 6 -5.28 -5.14 -17.34
C THR A 6 -6.68 -5.51 -17.81
N LEU A 7 -7.02 -5.08 -19.03
CA LEU A 7 -8.20 -5.60 -19.73
C LEU A 7 -8.16 -7.14 -19.82
N PRO A 8 -9.33 -7.82 -19.83
CA PRO A 8 -9.39 -9.29 -19.77
C PRO A 8 -8.64 -10.02 -20.90
N GLU A 9 -8.53 -9.39 -22.07
CA GLU A 9 -7.81 -9.93 -23.23
C GLU A 9 -6.28 -9.77 -23.15
N ILE A 10 -5.76 -8.90 -22.28
CA ILE A 10 -4.32 -8.66 -22.09
C ILE A 10 -3.85 -9.50 -20.91
N LYS A 11 -3.30 -10.67 -21.20
CA LYS A 11 -2.85 -11.68 -20.24
C LYS A 11 -1.33 -11.85 -20.18
N THR A 12 -0.59 -11.27 -21.12
CA THR A 12 0.88 -11.26 -21.11
C THR A 12 1.43 -9.84 -21.24
N PRO A 13 2.66 -9.57 -20.78
CA PRO A 13 3.29 -8.26 -20.93
C PRO A 13 3.35 -7.78 -22.38
N GLU A 14 3.63 -8.67 -23.33
CA GLU A 14 3.77 -8.35 -24.75
C GLU A 14 2.46 -7.77 -25.33
N GLN A 15 1.31 -8.27 -24.88
CA GLN A 15 -0.01 -7.80 -25.30
C GLN A 15 -0.32 -6.38 -24.82
N LEU A 16 0.42 -5.86 -23.84
CA LEU A 16 0.27 -4.49 -23.35
C LEU A 16 1.08 -3.48 -24.18
N LYS A 17 2.00 -3.93 -25.05
CA LYS A 17 2.80 -3.04 -25.90
C LYS A 17 1.92 -2.19 -26.82
N GLY A 18 2.23 -0.90 -26.93
CA GLY A 18 1.42 0.12 -27.62
C GLY A 18 0.19 0.57 -26.83
N GLY A 19 -0.16 -0.11 -25.73
CA GLY A 19 -1.29 0.24 -24.88
C GLY A 19 -1.00 1.40 -23.93
N SER A 20 -2.00 1.72 -23.10
CA SER A 20 -1.92 2.79 -22.11
C SER A 20 -2.11 2.30 -20.68
N VAL A 21 -1.37 2.90 -19.74
CA VAL A 21 -1.40 2.58 -18.31
C VAL A 21 -1.77 3.83 -17.52
N ALA A 22 -2.91 3.77 -16.80
CA ALA A 22 -3.33 4.88 -15.96
C ALA A 22 -2.54 4.97 -14.66
N ILE A 23 -2.23 6.21 -14.27
CA ILE A 23 -1.57 6.58 -13.01
C ILE A 23 -2.33 7.72 -12.32
N ALA A 24 -2.00 7.96 -11.05
CA ALA A 24 -2.66 9.02 -10.29
C ALA A 24 -2.16 10.41 -10.67
N ARG A 25 -0.84 10.59 -10.66
CA ARG A 25 -0.14 11.78 -11.11
C ARG A 25 1.31 11.45 -11.41
N PHE A 26 1.90 12.16 -12.34
CA PHE A 26 3.32 12.01 -12.65
C PHE A 26 4.18 12.30 -11.41
N GLY A 27 5.21 11.48 -11.20
CA GLY A 27 6.10 11.54 -10.04
C GLY A 27 5.49 11.04 -8.73
N GLY A 28 4.22 10.63 -8.70
CA GLY A 28 3.58 10.03 -7.53
C GLY A 28 3.90 8.54 -7.37
N ALA A 29 3.46 7.95 -6.25
CA ALA A 29 3.67 6.53 -5.95
C ALA A 29 3.11 5.60 -7.05
N ALA A 30 1.91 5.87 -7.57
CA ALA A 30 1.31 5.05 -8.63
C ALA A 30 2.12 5.10 -9.95
N ASP A 31 2.70 6.25 -10.30
CA ASP A 31 3.57 6.40 -11.47
C ASP A 31 4.84 5.57 -11.31
N PHE A 32 5.53 5.73 -10.17
CA PHE A 32 6.71 4.95 -9.84
C PHE A 32 6.45 3.46 -9.89
N VAL A 33 5.38 3.00 -9.22
CA VAL A 33 5.06 1.59 -9.15
C VAL A 33 4.66 1.03 -10.50
N ALA A 34 3.89 1.78 -11.32
CA ALA A 34 3.57 1.37 -12.69
C ALA A 34 4.84 1.18 -13.53
N ARG A 35 5.77 2.14 -13.49
CA ARG A 35 7.04 2.04 -14.24
C ARG A 35 7.91 0.90 -13.73
N PHE A 36 7.98 0.72 -12.42
CA PHE A 36 8.71 -0.37 -11.80
C PHE A 36 8.18 -1.74 -12.26
N VAL A 37 6.86 -1.97 -12.13
CA VAL A 37 6.28 -3.27 -12.49
C VAL A 37 6.42 -3.55 -13.98
N LEU A 38 6.18 -2.56 -14.84
CA LEU A 38 6.39 -2.68 -16.29
C LEU A 38 7.83 -3.10 -16.62
N SER A 39 8.82 -2.44 -16.01
CA SER A 39 10.23 -2.78 -16.21
C SER A 39 10.55 -4.19 -15.74
N LYS A 40 9.99 -4.62 -14.61
CA LYS A 40 10.19 -5.96 -14.04
C LYS A 40 9.58 -7.07 -14.88
N ILE A 41 8.49 -6.79 -15.61
CA ILE A 41 7.86 -7.74 -16.52
C ILE A 41 8.38 -7.62 -17.97
N GLY A 42 9.51 -6.96 -18.18
CA GLY A 42 10.20 -6.90 -19.48
C GLY A 42 9.73 -5.82 -20.44
N LEU A 43 8.88 -4.88 -19.99
CA LEU A 43 8.42 -3.74 -20.79
C LEU A 43 9.24 -2.48 -20.51
N ASN A 44 9.50 -1.69 -21.53
CA ASN A 44 10.10 -0.37 -21.38
C ASN A 44 8.99 0.68 -21.14
N PRO A 45 8.87 1.26 -19.93
CA PRO A 45 7.81 2.21 -19.62
C PRO A 45 7.93 3.58 -20.31
N LEU A 46 9.00 3.81 -21.09
CA LEU A 46 9.20 5.01 -21.90
C LEU A 46 8.91 4.79 -23.40
N LYS A 47 8.82 3.53 -23.84
CA LYS A 47 8.69 3.19 -25.26
C LYS A 47 7.52 2.27 -25.56
N ASP A 48 7.31 1.26 -24.71
CA ASP A 48 6.36 0.19 -24.98
C ASP A 48 4.93 0.55 -24.57
N VAL A 49 4.72 1.55 -23.71
CA VAL A 49 3.37 1.95 -23.27
C VAL A 49 3.25 3.46 -23.13
N THR A 50 2.02 3.97 -23.21
CA THR A 50 1.68 5.37 -22.89
C THR A 50 1.21 5.48 -21.44
N ILE A 51 1.86 6.33 -20.64
CA ILE A 51 1.43 6.59 -19.26
C ILE A 51 0.42 7.75 -19.24
N VAL A 52 -0.76 7.51 -18.67
CA VAL A 52 -1.88 8.48 -18.67
C VAL A 52 -2.23 8.89 -17.24
N GLN A 53 -2.21 10.19 -16.95
CA GLN A 53 -2.66 10.72 -15.67
C GLN A 53 -4.19 10.79 -15.61
N VAL A 54 -4.81 9.98 -14.75
CA VAL A 54 -6.27 9.89 -14.62
C VAL A 54 -6.75 10.41 -13.27
N GLY A 55 -5.99 10.19 -12.19
CA GLY A 55 -6.35 10.64 -10.84
C GLY A 55 -6.54 9.50 -9.84
N THR A 56 -7.61 9.54 -9.05
CA THR A 56 -7.75 8.68 -7.87
C THR A 56 -7.83 7.19 -8.26
N THR A 57 -7.60 6.28 -7.30
CA THR A 57 -7.66 4.83 -7.58
C THR A 57 -9.03 4.37 -8.11
N PRO A 58 -10.18 4.84 -7.57
CA PRO A 58 -11.48 4.60 -8.18
C PRO A 58 -11.59 5.12 -9.62
N ASP A 59 -11.12 6.34 -9.90
CA ASP A 59 -11.18 6.91 -11.26
C ASP A 59 -10.39 6.08 -12.27
N ARG A 60 -9.24 5.52 -11.84
CA ARG A 60 -8.43 4.63 -12.69
C ARG A 60 -9.13 3.31 -12.97
N LEU A 61 -9.83 2.74 -11.98
CA LEU A 61 -10.66 1.55 -12.21
C LEU A 61 -11.79 1.87 -13.20
N THR A 62 -12.49 2.99 -13.03
CA THR A 62 -13.52 3.45 -13.98
C THR A 62 -12.96 3.66 -15.40
N ALA A 63 -11.75 4.21 -15.53
CA ALA A 63 -11.10 4.38 -16.83
C ALA A 63 -10.75 3.04 -17.50
N LEU A 64 -10.33 2.04 -16.72
CA LEU A 64 -10.10 0.67 -17.20
C LEU A 64 -11.43 0.02 -17.65
N GLU A 65 -12.50 0.21 -16.87
CA GLU A 65 -13.85 -0.29 -17.19
C GLU A 65 -14.42 0.31 -18.47
N ALA A 66 -14.24 1.61 -18.65
CA ALA A 66 -14.60 2.31 -19.87
C ALA A 66 -13.64 2.01 -21.05
N ARG A 67 -12.65 1.14 -20.86
CA ARG A 67 -11.60 0.78 -21.84
C ARG A 67 -10.83 1.99 -22.39
N ARG A 68 -10.82 3.10 -21.65
CA ARG A 68 -10.04 4.31 -21.99
C ARG A 68 -8.55 4.09 -21.79
N VAL A 69 -8.21 3.14 -20.91
CA VAL A 69 -6.84 2.64 -20.73
C VAL A 69 -6.82 1.12 -20.77
N GLN A 70 -5.66 0.54 -21.09
CA GLN A 70 -5.46 -0.91 -21.17
C GLN A 70 -5.01 -1.53 -19.85
N ALA A 71 -4.41 -0.73 -18.96
CA ALA A 71 -3.96 -1.17 -17.66
C ALA A 71 -3.97 -0.05 -16.60
N THR A 72 -3.88 -0.44 -15.33
CA THR A 72 -3.62 0.47 -14.21
C THR A 72 -3.08 -0.31 -13.02
N VAL A 73 -2.31 0.37 -12.16
CA VAL A 73 -1.99 -0.15 -10.83
C VAL A 73 -3.11 0.19 -9.84
N LEU A 74 -3.67 -0.84 -9.23
CA LEU A 74 -4.75 -0.76 -8.24
C LEU A 74 -4.29 -1.31 -6.88
N VAL A 75 -5.00 -0.90 -5.83
CA VAL A 75 -4.88 -1.46 -4.49
C VAL A 75 -6.27 -1.91 -4.02
N PRO A 76 -6.37 -2.88 -3.10
CA PRO A 76 -7.64 -3.20 -2.46
C PRO A 76 -8.34 -1.94 -1.88
N PRO A 77 -9.67 -1.85 -1.97
CA PRO A 77 -10.61 -2.85 -2.46
C PRO A 77 -10.72 -2.92 -4.00
N THR A 78 -10.27 -1.90 -4.72
CA THR A 78 -10.50 -1.75 -6.18
C THR A 78 -9.91 -2.90 -7.00
N THR A 79 -8.82 -3.49 -6.53
CA THR A 79 -8.22 -4.70 -7.11
C THR A 79 -9.19 -5.90 -7.10
N PHE A 80 -9.91 -6.11 -6.01
CA PHE A 80 -10.89 -7.20 -5.91
C PHE A 80 -12.15 -6.91 -6.74
N GLN A 81 -12.59 -5.65 -6.77
CA GLN A 81 -13.65 -5.21 -7.67
C GLN A 81 -13.27 -5.46 -9.14
N ALA A 82 -12.04 -5.13 -9.52
CA ALA A 82 -11.54 -5.33 -10.87
C ALA A 82 -11.53 -6.83 -11.24
N ARG A 83 -11.00 -7.69 -10.37
CA ARG A 83 -10.98 -9.14 -10.58
C ARG A 83 -12.40 -9.72 -10.70
N LYS A 84 -13.35 -9.24 -9.88
CA LYS A 84 -14.75 -9.66 -9.96
C LYS A 84 -15.41 -9.26 -11.28
N LYS A 85 -14.98 -8.16 -11.89
CA LYS A 85 -15.39 -7.71 -13.23
C LYS A 85 -14.64 -8.40 -14.38
N GLY A 86 -13.79 -9.38 -14.08
CA GLY A 86 -13.06 -10.17 -15.07
C GLY A 86 -11.75 -9.55 -15.57
N PHE A 87 -11.31 -8.42 -15.01
CA PHE A 87 -9.99 -7.86 -15.33
C PHE A 87 -8.88 -8.81 -14.90
N TYR A 88 -7.81 -8.81 -15.68
CA TYR A 88 -6.71 -9.74 -15.49
C TYR A 88 -5.65 -9.14 -14.55
N LEU A 89 -5.17 -9.95 -13.60
CA LEU A 89 -4.03 -9.60 -12.74
C LEU A 89 -2.75 -9.95 -13.50
N LEU A 90 -2.15 -8.97 -14.15
CA LEU A 90 -0.95 -9.19 -14.96
C LEU A 90 0.31 -9.36 -14.08
N ALA A 91 0.39 -8.61 -12.98
CA ALA A 91 1.49 -8.73 -12.03
C ALA A 91 1.11 -8.24 -10.63
N ASP A 92 1.62 -8.91 -9.59
CA ASP A 92 1.55 -8.45 -8.21
C ASP A 92 2.89 -7.82 -7.81
N VAL A 93 2.89 -6.55 -7.44
CA VAL A 93 4.13 -5.83 -7.09
C VAL A 93 4.76 -6.39 -5.81
N ALA A 94 3.96 -6.97 -4.91
CA ALA A 94 4.46 -7.56 -3.68
C ALA A 94 5.37 -8.77 -3.93
N THR A 95 5.18 -9.50 -5.04
CA THR A 95 6.01 -10.67 -5.38
C THR A 95 7.30 -10.29 -6.10
N LEU A 96 7.44 -9.02 -6.50
CA LEU A 96 8.58 -8.51 -7.29
C LEU A 96 9.69 -7.88 -6.43
N GLY A 97 9.62 -8.07 -5.11
CA GLY A 97 10.68 -7.67 -4.17
C GLY A 97 10.80 -6.16 -3.95
N LEU A 98 9.77 -5.38 -4.26
CA LEU A 98 9.80 -3.93 -4.00
C LEU A 98 9.50 -3.63 -2.53
N ALA A 99 10.55 -3.35 -1.76
CA ALA A 99 10.40 -2.72 -0.45
C ALA A 99 9.94 -1.26 -0.63
N TYR A 100 8.71 -0.95 -0.21
CA TYR A 100 8.12 0.39 -0.36
C TYR A 100 7.22 0.73 0.82
N GLN A 101 7.56 1.78 1.58
CA GLN A 101 6.75 2.25 2.71
C GLN A 101 5.51 2.99 2.19
N HIS A 102 4.43 2.25 1.92
CA HIS A 102 3.23 2.82 1.31
C HIS A 102 2.37 3.62 2.30
N GLN A 103 2.26 3.14 3.53
CA GLN A 103 1.45 3.74 4.59
C GLN A 103 2.32 4.14 5.78
N GLY A 104 1.91 5.15 6.53
CA GLY A 104 2.61 5.57 7.74
C GLY A 104 1.82 6.65 8.46
N ILE A 105 2.10 6.81 9.75
CA ILE A 105 1.52 7.87 10.58
C ILE A 105 2.61 8.91 10.80
N ALA A 106 2.30 10.16 10.51
CA ALA A 106 3.24 11.26 10.62
C ALA A 106 2.66 12.37 11.50
N THR A 107 3.53 12.99 12.31
CA THR A 107 3.27 14.23 13.02
C THR A 107 4.55 15.05 13.06
N THR A 108 4.51 16.25 13.64
CA THR A 108 5.68 17.11 13.71
C THR A 108 6.64 16.68 14.84
N ARG A 109 7.95 16.86 14.63
CA ARG A 109 8.96 16.67 15.69
C ARG A 109 8.67 17.51 16.94
N ARG A 110 8.12 18.71 16.73
CA ARG A 110 7.66 19.60 17.81
C ARG A 110 6.58 18.93 18.65
N PHE A 111 5.54 18.37 18.03
CA PHE A 111 4.46 17.68 18.74
C PHE A 111 4.97 16.47 19.53
N ILE A 112 5.88 15.69 18.95
CA ILE A 112 6.52 14.56 19.64
C ILE A 112 7.25 15.02 20.90
N ARG A 113 8.03 16.10 20.82
CA ARG A 113 8.79 16.64 21.95
C ARG A 113 7.90 17.29 23.02
N GLU A 114 6.88 18.03 22.62
CA GLU A 114 6.03 18.81 23.53
C GLU A 114 4.86 18.01 24.13
N ARG A 115 4.49 16.88 23.51
CA ARG A 115 3.37 16.01 23.92
C ARG A 115 3.72 14.52 23.80
N PRO A 116 4.85 14.06 24.39
CA PRO A 116 5.30 12.68 24.24
C PRO A 116 4.29 11.66 24.76
N ASP A 117 3.56 11.98 25.84
CA ASP A 117 2.57 11.05 26.41
C ASP A 117 1.36 10.84 25.49
N ILE A 118 0.93 11.89 24.77
CA ILE A 118 -0.13 11.77 23.77
C ILE A 118 0.33 10.86 22.62
N VAL A 119 1.56 11.06 22.15
CA VAL A 119 2.13 10.22 21.08
C VAL A 119 2.28 8.77 21.55
N ARG A 120 2.78 8.54 22.77
CA ARG A 120 2.89 7.20 23.36
C ARG A 120 1.53 6.51 23.45
N ASN A 121 0.53 7.19 23.99
CA ASN A 121 -0.82 6.63 24.12
C ASN A 121 -1.44 6.36 22.76
N PHE A 122 -1.22 7.22 21.77
CA PHE A 122 -1.66 6.99 20.40
C PHE A 122 -1.00 5.73 19.79
N VAL A 123 0.31 5.57 19.95
CA VAL A 123 1.03 4.37 19.47
C VAL A 123 0.51 3.11 20.16
N LYS A 124 0.28 3.16 21.48
CA LYS A 124 -0.35 2.06 22.22
C LYS A 124 -1.72 1.69 21.65
N SER A 125 -2.60 2.68 21.47
CA SER A 125 -3.94 2.47 20.92
C SER A 125 -3.89 1.94 19.48
N TYR A 126 -2.91 2.37 18.68
CA TYR A 126 -2.71 1.85 17.34
C TYR A 126 -2.31 0.36 17.34
N ILE A 127 -1.39 -0.04 18.23
CA ILE A 127 -1.01 -1.45 18.44
C ILE A 127 -2.24 -2.28 18.85
N GLU A 128 -3.02 -1.81 19.82
CA GLU A 128 -4.25 -2.48 20.26
C GLU A 128 -5.29 -2.57 19.14
N ALA A 129 -5.42 -1.53 18.32
CA ALA A 129 -6.31 -1.51 17.16
C ALA A 129 -5.88 -2.51 16.08
N VAL A 130 -4.56 -2.63 15.82
CA VAL A 130 -4.01 -3.65 14.90
C VAL A 130 -4.29 -5.06 15.43
N HIS A 131 -4.04 -5.29 16.73
CA HIS A 131 -4.39 -6.56 17.37
C HIS A 131 -5.87 -6.87 17.20
N ARG A 132 -6.76 -5.92 17.51
CA ARG A 132 -8.21 -6.10 17.36
C ARG A 132 -8.58 -6.37 15.90
N MET A 133 -8.03 -5.64 14.94
CA MET A 133 -8.30 -5.83 13.52
C MET A 133 -7.95 -7.25 13.07
N LYS A 134 -6.88 -7.83 13.62
CA LYS A 134 -6.42 -9.20 13.28
C LYS A 134 -7.16 -10.31 14.05
N THR A 135 -7.73 -10.02 15.22
CA THR A 135 -8.35 -11.05 16.09
C THR A 135 -9.87 -11.00 16.14
N ASP A 136 -10.50 -9.86 15.81
CA ASP A 136 -11.95 -9.65 15.73
C ASP A 136 -12.36 -9.46 14.26
N ARG A 137 -12.52 -10.58 13.53
CA ARG A 137 -12.88 -10.57 12.11
C ARG A 137 -14.19 -9.86 11.84
N GLN A 138 -15.22 -10.13 12.65
CA GLN A 138 -16.53 -9.53 12.47
C GLN A 138 -16.48 -8.00 12.68
N GLY A 139 -15.82 -7.55 13.74
CA GLY A 139 -15.62 -6.12 14.01
C GLY A 139 -14.76 -5.43 12.95
N GLY A 140 -13.73 -6.11 12.45
CA GLY A 140 -12.87 -5.60 11.37
C GLY A 140 -13.61 -5.44 10.04
N ILE A 141 -14.36 -6.45 9.62
CA ILE A 141 -15.21 -6.39 8.42
C ILE A 141 -16.26 -5.28 8.55
N LYS A 142 -16.95 -5.17 9.70
CA LYS A 142 -17.93 -4.11 9.95
C LYS A 142 -17.31 -2.72 9.88
N THR A 143 -16.11 -2.55 10.44
CA THR A 143 -15.34 -1.31 10.37
C THR A 143 -15.00 -0.95 8.93
N LEU A 144 -14.47 -1.90 8.15
CA LEU A 144 -14.16 -1.68 6.74
C LEU A 144 -15.40 -1.33 5.92
N ALA A 145 -16.53 -2.01 6.13
CA ALA A 145 -17.78 -1.71 5.43
C ALA A 145 -18.21 -0.25 5.63
N LYS A 146 -18.17 0.21 6.90
CA LYS A 146 -18.56 1.57 7.28
C LYS A 146 -17.66 2.63 6.61
N TYR A 147 -16.34 2.48 6.69
CA TYR A 147 -15.41 3.52 6.25
C TYR A 147 -15.12 3.47 4.75
N LEU A 148 -15.12 2.29 4.14
CA LEU A 148 -14.92 2.14 2.69
C LEU A 148 -16.22 2.26 1.90
N ARG A 149 -17.38 2.32 2.57
CA ARG A 149 -18.72 2.32 1.96
C ARG A 149 -18.87 1.16 0.95
N LEU A 150 -18.41 -0.02 1.36
CA LEU A 150 -18.46 -1.23 0.56
C LEU A 150 -19.60 -2.12 1.03
N GLU A 151 -20.51 -2.43 0.11
CA GLU A 151 -21.65 -3.32 0.34
C GLU A 151 -21.41 -4.74 -0.18
N ASP A 152 -20.53 -4.89 -1.18
CA ASP A 152 -20.19 -6.18 -1.74
C ASP A 152 -19.40 -7.02 -0.71
N LYS A 153 -20.10 -8.00 -0.12
CA LYS A 153 -19.58 -8.86 0.94
C LYS A 153 -18.31 -9.61 0.52
N GLU A 154 -18.26 -10.11 -0.71
CA GLU A 154 -17.11 -10.89 -1.20
C GLU A 154 -15.86 -10.00 -1.35
N VAL A 155 -16.03 -8.80 -1.94
CA VAL A 155 -14.96 -7.80 -2.04
C VAL A 155 -14.51 -7.38 -0.65
N LEU A 156 -15.45 -7.18 0.27
CA LEU A 156 -15.17 -6.76 1.63
C LEU A 156 -14.37 -7.82 2.42
N GLU A 157 -14.78 -9.08 2.36
CA GLU A 157 -14.07 -10.21 3.00
C GLU A 157 -12.66 -10.37 2.44
N LYS A 158 -12.50 -10.35 1.11
CA LYS A 158 -11.17 -10.41 0.47
C LYS A 158 -10.30 -9.20 0.82
N THR A 159 -10.90 -8.01 0.92
CA THR A 159 -10.20 -6.79 1.34
C THR A 159 -9.74 -6.91 2.78
N TYR A 160 -10.59 -7.42 3.67
CA TYR A 160 -10.23 -7.68 5.06
C TYR A 160 -9.07 -8.67 5.16
N ASP A 161 -9.21 -9.86 4.54
CA ASP A 161 -8.20 -10.92 4.60
C ASP A 161 -6.84 -10.45 4.06
N ASN A 162 -6.85 -9.66 2.98
CA ASN A 162 -5.64 -9.04 2.45
C ASN A 162 -5.04 -8.00 3.41
N SER A 163 -5.87 -7.13 3.98
CA SER A 163 -5.42 -6.04 4.85
C SER A 163 -4.78 -6.54 6.14
N ILE A 164 -5.24 -7.67 6.68
CA ILE A 164 -4.73 -8.21 7.94
C ILE A 164 -3.52 -9.14 7.79
N SER A 165 -3.06 -9.40 6.57
CA SER A 165 -1.89 -10.26 6.35
C SER A 165 -0.61 -9.63 6.92
N ASP A 166 0.33 -10.45 7.40
CA ASP A 166 1.51 -9.96 8.15
C ASP A 166 2.47 -9.12 7.32
N ASN A 167 2.51 -9.33 6.01
CA ASN A 167 3.28 -8.48 5.10
C ASN A 167 2.66 -7.09 4.90
N LYS A 168 1.41 -6.87 5.31
CA LYS A 168 0.68 -5.58 5.18
C LYS A 168 0.46 -4.91 6.52
N LEU A 169 0.01 -5.69 7.50
CA LEU A 169 -0.31 -5.25 8.84
C LEU A 169 0.38 -6.17 9.86
N PRO A 170 1.72 -6.10 9.98
CA PRO A 170 2.47 -6.91 10.93
C PRO A 170 2.06 -6.57 12.37
N PRO A 171 2.03 -7.51 13.32
CA PRO A 171 1.79 -7.19 14.74
C PRO A 171 2.67 -6.06 15.28
N LYS A 172 3.96 -6.08 14.89
CA LYS A 172 4.96 -5.07 15.25
C LYS A 172 5.06 -4.03 14.14
N GLN A 173 4.40 -2.90 14.32
CA GLN A 173 4.23 -1.83 13.32
C GLN A 173 5.46 -0.92 13.21
N TYR A 174 6.64 -1.51 12.97
CA TYR A 174 7.86 -0.74 12.72
C TYR A 174 7.85 -0.14 11.32
N PRO A 175 8.24 1.15 11.16
CA PRO A 175 8.51 1.71 9.84
C PRO A 175 9.65 0.97 9.13
N THR A 176 9.54 0.77 7.82
CA THR A 176 10.59 0.12 7.02
C THR A 176 11.61 1.15 6.53
N LEU A 177 12.84 1.09 7.04
CA LEU A 177 13.90 1.99 6.59
C LEU A 177 14.29 1.74 5.13
N GLU A 178 14.27 0.47 4.69
CA GLU A 178 14.50 0.10 3.30
C GLU A 178 13.42 0.68 2.38
N GLY A 179 12.14 0.57 2.76
CA GLY A 179 11.04 1.14 2.00
C GLY A 179 11.11 2.67 1.90
N LEU A 180 11.54 3.34 2.97
CA LEU A 180 11.81 4.79 2.94
C LEU A 180 13.01 5.14 2.07
N LYS A 181 14.07 4.33 2.08
CA LYS A 181 15.22 4.51 1.19
C LYS A 181 14.80 4.43 -0.27
N THR A 182 14.00 3.43 -0.65
CA THR A 182 13.44 3.32 -2.02
C THR A 182 12.72 4.60 -2.44
N ILE A 183 11.91 5.17 -1.55
CA ILE A 183 11.19 6.43 -1.80
C ILE A 183 12.17 7.60 -1.95
N LEU A 184 13.17 7.71 -1.08
CA LEU A 184 14.18 8.77 -1.16
C LEU A 184 15.01 8.67 -2.44
N ASP A 185 15.45 7.48 -2.83
CA ASP A 185 16.20 7.24 -4.07
C ASP A 185 15.36 7.62 -5.30
N GLN A 186 14.07 7.33 -5.28
CA GLN A 186 13.13 7.78 -6.32
C GLN A 186 13.05 9.32 -6.35
N LEU A 187 12.83 9.96 -5.21
CA LEU A 187 12.71 11.41 -5.12
C LEU A 187 14.01 12.12 -5.51
N ALA A 188 15.16 11.52 -5.20
CA ALA A 188 16.49 12.05 -5.51
C ALA A 188 16.75 12.21 -7.02
N GLN A 189 15.98 11.53 -7.89
CA GLN A 189 16.04 11.73 -9.34
C GLN A 189 15.60 13.14 -9.77
N LYS A 190 14.80 13.82 -8.95
CA LYS A 190 14.22 15.14 -9.26
C LYS A 190 14.46 16.19 -8.17
N ASP A 191 14.72 15.77 -6.93
CA ASP A 191 14.95 16.65 -5.79
C ASP A 191 16.32 16.34 -5.13
N PRO A 192 17.32 17.23 -5.28
CA PRO A 192 18.62 17.09 -4.62
C PRO A 192 18.54 16.97 -3.09
N LYS A 193 17.49 17.52 -2.45
CA LYS A 193 17.33 17.42 -0.99
C LYS A 193 17.06 15.98 -0.55
N ALA A 194 16.34 15.21 -1.36
CA ALA A 194 16.09 13.80 -1.07
C ALA A 194 17.39 12.97 -1.11
N LYS A 195 18.36 13.35 -1.94
CA LYS A 195 19.70 12.71 -2.00
C LYS A 195 20.51 12.90 -0.71
N ALA A 196 20.31 14.02 -0.03
CA ALA A 196 21.01 14.34 1.21
C ALA A 196 20.33 13.77 2.47
N ALA A 197 19.04 13.43 2.37
CA ALA A 197 18.26 12.92 3.49
C ALA A 197 18.51 11.42 3.74
N LYS A 198 18.37 11.00 5.00
CA LYS A 198 18.46 9.60 5.41
C LYS A 198 17.09 9.10 5.83
N PRO A 199 16.76 7.81 5.63
CA PRO A 199 15.51 7.22 6.12
C PRO A 199 15.23 7.51 7.61
N GLN A 200 16.29 7.48 8.43
CA GLN A 200 16.24 7.73 9.87
C GLN A 200 15.78 9.15 10.23
N ASP A 201 15.95 10.12 9.33
CA ASP A 201 15.51 11.50 9.58
C ASP A 201 13.97 11.59 9.69
N PHE A 202 13.26 10.59 9.18
CA PHE A 202 11.80 10.53 9.12
C PHE A 202 11.17 9.52 10.08
N VAL A 203 11.97 8.87 10.93
CA VAL A 203 11.51 7.79 11.81
C VAL A 203 11.84 8.10 13.27
N ASP A 204 10.84 8.00 14.13
CA ASP A 204 10.99 7.98 15.58
C ASP A 204 10.37 6.69 16.13
N SER A 205 11.19 5.63 16.27
CA SER A 205 10.75 4.30 16.72
C SER A 205 10.65 4.16 18.23
N ARG A 206 11.02 5.19 19.02
CA ARG A 206 11.18 5.04 20.47
C ARG A 206 9.91 4.54 21.16
N PHE A 207 8.74 5.00 20.70
CA PHE A 207 7.46 4.62 21.27
C PHE A 207 7.07 3.17 20.96
N ILE A 208 7.28 2.69 19.73
CA ILE A 208 6.98 1.29 19.37
C ILE A 208 7.97 0.35 20.06
N GLU A 209 9.26 0.74 20.13
CA GLU A 209 10.29 -0.02 20.84
C GLU A 209 10.00 -0.16 22.35
N GLU A 210 9.46 0.89 22.98
CA GLU A 210 9.06 0.85 24.39
C GLU A 210 8.06 -0.28 24.65
N PHE A 211 7.00 -0.38 23.83
CA PHE A 211 5.99 -1.42 23.98
C PHE A 211 6.48 -2.81 23.57
N ASP A 212 7.32 -2.89 22.54
CA ASP A 212 7.88 -4.16 22.08
C ASP A 212 8.81 -4.76 23.14
N LYS A 213 9.78 -3.97 23.65
CA LYS A 213 10.73 -4.41 24.69
C LYS A 213 10.04 -4.73 26.01
N ALA A 214 8.93 -4.07 26.33
CA ALA A 214 8.11 -4.38 27.50
C ALA A 214 7.28 -5.67 27.34
N GLY A 215 7.31 -6.34 26.18
CA GLY A 215 6.53 -7.54 25.90
C GLY A 215 5.02 -7.27 25.73
N PHE A 216 4.61 -6.00 25.63
CA PHE A 216 3.21 -5.62 25.51
C PHE A 216 2.60 -6.16 24.21
N ILE A 217 3.31 -6.01 23.09
CA ILE A 217 2.81 -6.43 21.77
C ILE A 217 2.61 -7.95 21.75
N ASP A 218 3.64 -8.72 22.12
CA ASP A 218 3.59 -10.18 22.12
C ASP A 218 2.54 -10.71 23.13
N GLY A 219 2.39 -10.03 24.27
CA GLY A 219 1.39 -10.34 25.29
C GLY A 219 -0.06 -10.23 24.80
N LEU A 220 -0.36 -9.39 23.80
CA LEU A 220 -1.69 -9.33 23.18
C LEU A 220 -2.03 -10.62 22.43
N TYR A 221 -1.06 -11.25 21.78
CA TYR A 221 -1.26 -12.47 20.98
C TYR A 221 -1.08 -13.76 21.79
N GLY A 222 -0.37 -13.70 22.92
CA GLY A 222 -0.07 -14.85 23.78
C GLY A 222 -1.25 -15.38 24.63
N ARG A 223 -2.40 -14.69 24.68
CA ARG A 223 -3.60 -15.15 25.42
C ARG A 223 -4.55 -16.06 24.64
N ARG A 224 -4.08 -16.71 23.56
CA ARG A 224 -4.72 -17.94 23.05
C ARG A 224 -4.04 -19.16 23.69
N LYS A 225 -4.32 -19.38 24.97
CA LYS A 225 -4.28 -20.73 25.55
C LYS A 225 -5.73 -21.10 25.86
N ASN A 226 -6.16 -22.21 25.28
CA ASN A 226 -7.36 -22.93 25.66
C ASN A 226 -7.47 -23.07 27.17
#